data_AF-A0A315Z750-F1
#
_entry.id   AF-A0A315Z750-F1
#
_cell.length_a   1.000
_cell.length_b   1.000
_cell.length_c   1.000
_cell.angle_alpha   90.00
_cell.angle_beta   90.00
_cell.angle_gamma   90.00
#
_symmetry.space_group_name_H-M   'P 1'
#
loop_
_entity.id
_entity.type
_entity.pdbx_description
1 polymer ?
#
loop_
_entity_poly.entity_id
_entity_poly.type
_entity_poly.pdbx_seq_one_letter_code
_entity_poly.pdbx_strand_id
1 'polypeptide(L)'
;MNRQRKNYPGDLRIAGTKDYGLILGNLMNYRNQLIRETDEQKVGDLFLKVSEKLKELGFQRASDATKRKAGRRKLGKFQDITLKKKEEVIDSAAKYWHQGKEKHELAKKSLKEAVSK
;
A
#
# COMPACT_ATOMS: atom_id res chain seq x y z
N MET A 1 14.27 -17.80 -23.43
CA MET A 1 13.04 -17.05 -23.11
C MET A 1 12.70 -17.24 -21.64
N ASN A 2 13.10 -16.31 -20.76
CA ASN A 2 12.62 -16.33 -19.37
C ASN A 2 11.21 -15.73 -19.35
N ARG A 3 10.18 -16.58 -19.23
CA ARG A 3 8.81 -16.12 -18.95
C ARG A 3 8.85 -15.40 -17.60
N GLN A 4 8.79 -14.06 -17.62
CA GLN A 4 8.61 -13.27 -16.40
C GLN A 4 7.39 -13.83 -15.65
N ARG A 5 7.58 -14.25 -14.39
CA ARG A 5 6.48 -14.76 -13.56
C ARG A 5 5.35 -13.73 -13.54
N LYS A 6 4.10 -14.18 -13.68
CA LYS A 6 2.95 -13.30 -13.47
C LYS A 6 2.97 -12.82 -12.02
N ASN A 7 2.99 -11.51 -11.81
CA ASN A 7 2.93 -10.93 -10.47
C ASN A 7 1.49 -11.03 -9.93
N TYR A 8 1.29 -11.79 -8.85
CA TYR A 8 0.00 -11.94 -8.18
C TYR A 8 -0.28 -10.76 -7.22
N PRO A 9 -1.54 -10.54 -6.81
CA PRO A 9 -1.87 -9.58 -5.75
C PRO A 9 -1.07 -9.89 -4.47
N GLY A 10 -0.49 -8.86 -3.85
CA GLY A 10 0.37 -8.99 -2.67
C GLY A 10 1.85 -9.28 -2.98
N ASP A 11 2.23 -9.51 -4.24
CA ASP A 11 3.63 -9.69 -4.63
C ASP A 11 4.38 -8.36 -4.66
N LEU A 12 5.66 -8.43 -4.27
CA LEU A 12 6.56 -7.28 -4.30
C LEU A 12 6.72 -6.76 -5.72
N ARG A 13 6.48 -5.47 -5.92
CA ARG A 13 6.61 -4.77 -7.20
C ARG A 13 7.97 -4.10 -7.28
N ILE A 14 8.50 -4.08 -8.50
CA ILE A 14 9.82 -3.52 -8.78
C ILE A 14 9.66 -2.01 -9.04
N ALA A 15 10.40 -1.18 -8.30
CA ALA A 15 10.43 0.26 -8.50
C ALA A 15 10.82 0.62 -9.96
N GLY A 16 10.31 1.75 -10.46
CA GLY A 16 10.50 2.17 -11.85
C GLY A 16 9.56 1.53 -12.88
N THR A 17 8.84 0.46 -12.54
CA THR A 17 7.86 -0.19 -13.43
C THR A 17 6.48 0.47 -13.38
N LYS A 18 5.69 0.31 -14.46
CA LYS A 18 4.29 0.80 -14.52
C LYS A 18 3.43 0.23 -13.39
N ASP A 19 3.59 -1.06 -13.08
CA ASP A 19 2.88 -1.75 -12.01
C ASP A 19 3.12 -1.07 -10.65
N TYR A 20 4.36 -0.73 -10.33
CA TYR A 20 4.70 -0.04 -9.09
C TYR A 20 4.01 1.33 -9.00
N GLY A 21 3.96 2.07 -10.11
CA GLY A 21 3.21 3.32 -10.20
C GLY A 21 1.71 3.14 -9.95
N LEU A 22 1.12 2.07 -10.48
CA LEU A 22 -0.28 1.72 -10.22
C LEU A 22 -0.54 1.41 -8.75
N ILE A 23 0.35 0.66 -8.09
CA ILE A 23 0.24 0.35 -6.67
C ILE A 23 0.31 1.61 -5.80
N LEU A 24 1.20 2.56 -6.12
CA LEU A 24 1.23 3.87 -5.47
C LEU A 24 -0.09 4.63 -5.64
N GLY A 25 -0.68 4.61 -6.84
CA GLY A 25 -1.99 5.22 -7.10
C GLY A 25 -3.10 4.59 -6.26
N ASN A 26 -3.15 3.26 -6.20
CA ASN A 26 -4.11 2.52 -5.39
C ASN A 26 -3.97 2.81 -3.90
N LEU A 27 -2.74 2.89 -3.38
CA LEU A 27 -2.48 3.24 -1.98
C LEU A 27 -3.12 4.60 -1.62
N MET A 28 -2.95 5.62 -2.46
CA MET A 28 -3.54 6.93 -2.23
C MET A 28 -5.06 6.94 -2.39
N ASN A 29 -5.59 6.16 -3.34
CA ASN A 29 -7.03 6.02 -3.49
C ASN A 29 -7.67 5.45 -2.20
N TYR A 30 -7.13 4.36 -1.65
CA TYR A 30 -7.64 3.79 -0.39
C TYR A 30 -7.44 4.71 0.81
N ARG A 31 -6.31 5.45 0.88
CA ARG A 31 -6.11 6.49 1.89
C ARG A 31 -7.17 7.59 1.82
N ASN A 32 -7.55 8.02 0.62
CA ASN A 32 -8.57 9.05 0.43
C ASN A 32 -9.98 8.54 0.72
N GLN A 33 -10.27 7.27 0.41
CA GLN A 33 -11.50 6.60 0.84
C GLN A 33 -11.58 6.52 2.37
N LEU A 34 -10.47 6.17 3.03
CA LEU A 34 -10.40 6.15 4.49
C LEU A 34 -10.83 7.48 5.08
N ILE A 35 -10.34 8.62 4.60
CA ILE A 35 -10.72 9.94 5.14
C ILE A 35 -12.24 10.09 5.28
N ARG A 36 -12.99 9.68 4.26
CA ARG A 36 -14.43 9.91 4.15
C ARG A 36 -15.27 8.81 4.79
N GLU A 37 -14.71 7.62 4.97
CA GLU A 37 -15.46 6.45 5.44
C GLU A 37 -15.71 6.50 6.95
N THR A 38 -16.93 6.23 7.37
CA THR A 38 -17.35 6.19 8.78
C THR A 38 -17.81 4.82 9.20
N ASP A 39 -18.17 3.94 8.27
CA ASP A 39 -18.56 2.56 8.56
C ASP A 39 -17.35 1.72 8.99
N GLU A 40 -17.43 1.15 10.19
CA GLU A 40 -16.34 0.41 10.81
C GLU A 40 -15.88 -0.78 9.96
N GLN A 41 -16.82 -1.49 9.32
CA GLN A 41 -16.50 -2.67 8.52
C GLN A 41 -15.74 -2.29 7.25
N LYS A 42 -16.19 -1.25 6.56
CA LYS A 42 -15.51 -0.71 5.39
C LYS A 42 -14.15 -0.13 5.75
N VAL A 43 -14.00 0.54 6.90
CA VAL A 43 -12.68 0.98 7.38
C VAL A 43 -11.74 -0.20 7.59
N GLY A 44 -12.22 -1.29 8.20
CA GLY A 44 -11.43 -2.52 8.36
C GLY A 44 -10.99 -3.13 7.03
N ASP A 45 -11.89 -3.22 6.06
CA ASP A 45 -11.55 -3.69 4.70
C ASP A 45 -10.55 -2.78 4.00
N LEU A 46 -10.68 -1.46 4.17
CA LEU A 46 -9.74 -0.49 3.64
C LEU A 46 -8.35 -0.62 4.29
N PHE A 47 -8.27 -0.89 5.60
CA PHE A 47 -6.98 -1.17 6.25
C PHE A 47 -6.31 -2.39 5.64
N LEU A 48 -7.05 -3.47 5.36
CA LEU A 48 -6.49 -4.66 4.70
C LEU A 48 -5.96 -4.32 3.31
N LYS A 49 -6.73 -3.57 2.51
CA LYS A 49 -6.29 -3.10 1.18
C LYS A 49 -5.03 -2.22 1.27
N VAL A 50 -4.98 -1.27 2.20
CA VAL A 50 -3.78 -0.45 2.45
C VAL A 50 -2.59 -1.33 2.84
N SER A 51 -2.78 -2.29 3.73
CA SER A 51 -1.72 -3.20 4.17
C SER A 51 -1.15 -4.01 2.99
N GLU A 52 -2.01 -4.48 2.09
CA GLU A 52 -1.59 -5.19 0.88
C GLU A 52 -0.75 -4.30 -0.03
N LYS A 53 -1.18 -3.05 -0.29
CA LYS A 53 -0.40 -2.12 -1.14
C LYS A 53 0.93 -1.74 -0.51
N LEU A 54 0.99 -1.57 0.81
CA LEU A 54 2.26 -1.36 1.51
C LEU A 54 3.20 -2.56 1.36
N LYS A 55 2.68 -3.78 1.40
CA LYS A 55 3.47 -5.01 1.18
C LYS A 55 3.98 -5.09 -0.26
N GLU A 56 3.12 -4.83 -1.25
CA GLU A 56 3.49 -4.81 -2.67
C GLU A 56 4.57 -3.76 -2.97
N LEU A 57 4.65 -2.67 -2.21
CA LEU A 57 5.71 -1.65 -2.33
C LEU A 57 6.99 -1.99 -1.51
N GLY A 58 7.01 -3.12 -0.80
CA GLY A 58 8.14 -3.57 0.01
C GLY A 58 8.21 -3.00 1.42
N PHE A 59 7.15 -2.36 1.91
CA PHE A 59 7.06 -1.81 3.25
C PHE A 59 6.44 -2.81 4.23
N GLN A 60 7.07 -3.98 4.41
CA GLN A 60 6.53 -5.10 5.20
C GLN A 60 6.14 -4.69 6.62
N ARG A 61 7.01 -3.98 7.35
CA ARG A 61 6.72 -3.52 8.72
C ARG A 61 5.48 -2.62 8.79
N ALA A 62 5.30 -1.75 7.80
CA ALA A 62 4.15 -0.86 7.71
C ALA A 62 2.87 -1.63 7.39
N SER A 63 2.95 -2.61 6.48
CA SER A 63 1.87 -3.54 6.18
C SER A 63 1.38 -4.26 7.44
N ASP A 64 2.29 -4.87 8.21
CA ASP A 64 1.96 -5.60 9.43
C ASP A 64 1.39 -4.69 10.52
N ALA A 65 1.89 -3.46 10.63
CA ALA A 65 1.34 -2.47 11.54
C ALA A 65 -0.10 -2.07 11.17
N THR A 66 -0.39 -1.83 9.89
CA THR A 66 -1.74 -1.53 9.40
C THR A 66 -2.69 -2.71 9.60
N LYS A 67 -2.24 -3.94 9.30
CA LYS A 67 -3.04 -5.15 9.50
C LYS A 67 -3.40 -5.37 10.96
N ARG A 68 -2.47 -5.13 11.90
CA ARG A 68 -2.75 -5.22 13.33
C ARG A 68 -3.78 -4.18 13.80
N LYS A 69 -3.77 -2.98 13.22
CA LYS A 69 -4.75 -1.94 13.53
C LYS A 69 -6.17 -2.30 13.08
N ALA A 70 -6.31 -3.08 12.00
CA ALA A 70 -7.61 -3.57 11.56
C ALA A 70 -8.22 -4.54 12.58
N GLY A 71 -7.40 -5.07 13.50
CA GLY A 71 -7.82 -6.03 14.50
C GLY A 71 -8.05 -7.42 13.90
N ARG A 72 -8.68 -8.29 14.68
CA ARG A 72 -9.12 -9.60 14.22
C ARG A 72 -10.61 -9.53 13.93
N ARG A 73 -11.06 -10.21 12.88
CA ARG A 73 -12.50 -10.39 12.65
C ARG A 73 -13.06 -11.35 13.71
N LYS A 74 -13.99 -10.89 14.54
CA LYS A 74 -14.76 -11.74 15.45
C LYS A 74 -16.14 -11.93 14.85
N LEU A 75 -16.58 -13.18 14.63
CA LEU A 75 -17.85 -13.50 13.97
C LEU A 75 -18.00 -12.82 12.59
N GLY A 76 -16.90 -12.69 11.83
CA GLY A 76 -16.90 -12.08 10.50
C GLY A 76 -16.90 -10.56 10.47
N LYS A 77 -16.94 -9.87 11.62
CA LYS A 77 -16.95 -8.40 11.71
C LYS A 77 -15.65 -7.87 12.30
N PHE A 78 -15.19 -6.73 11.80
CA PHE A 78 -14.17 -5.92 12.45
C PHE A 78 -14.74 -5.31 13.73
N GLN A 79 -13.90 -5.23 14.75
CA GLN A 79 -14.22 -4.62 16.04
C GLN A 79 -13.04 -3.74 16.47
N ASP A 80 -13.34 -2.78 17.32
CA ASP A 80 -12.37 -1.88 17.96
C ASP A 80 -11.59 -0.99 16.98
N ILE A 81 -12.15 -0.69 15.80
CA ILE A 81 -11.56 0.29 14.90
C ILE A 81 -11.96 1.68 15.38
N THR A 82 -10.99 2.37 15.99
CA THR A 82 -11.17 3.73 16.50
C THR A 82 -10.74 4.78 15.48
N LEU A 83 -11.24 6.01 15.65
CA LEU A 83 -10.81 7.17 14.85
C LEU A 83 -9.28 7.35 14.89
N LYS A 84 -8.67 7.20 16.07
CA LYS A 84 -7.22 7.27 16.21
C LYS A 84 -6.48 6.25 15.35
N LYS A 85 -6.92 4.98 15.34
CA LYS A 85 -6.32 3.95 14.49
C LYS A 85 -6.45 4.29 13.01
N LYS A 86 -7.59 4.86 12.62
CA LYS A 86 -7.87 5.32 11.25
C LYS A 86 -6.92 6.45 10.83
N GLU A 87 -6.75 7.47 11.66
CA GLU A 87 -5.80 8.57 11.43
C GLU A 87 -4.36 8.05 11.29
N GLU A 88 -3.91 7.18 12.18
CA GLU A 88 -2.57 6.59 12.11
C GLU A 88 -2.34 5.79 10.81
N VAL A 89 -3.36 5.11 10.28
CA VAL A 89 -3.26 4.41 8.98
C VAL A 89 -3.21 5.39 7.82
N ILE A 90 -4.00 6.47 7.86
CA ILE A 90 -3.99 7.54 6.86
C ILE A 90 -2.61 8.20 6.76
N ASP A 91 -2.01 8.52 7.90
CA ASP A 91 -0.69 9.14 7.98
C ASP A 91 0.41 8.18 7.53
N SER A 92 0.34 6.92 7.95
CA SER A 92 1.26 5.87 7.50
C SER A 92 1.20 5.70 5.98
N ALA A 93 0.01 5.63 5.40
CA ALA A 93 -0.17 5.50 3.96
C ALA A 93 0.43 6.69 3.20
N ALA A 94 0.22 7.93 3.68
CA ALA A 94 0.80 9.13 3.07
C ALA A 94 2.34 9.12 3.16
N LYS A 95 2.90 8.85 4.35
CA LYS A 95 4.35 8.76 4.57
C LYS A 95 5.01 7.75 3.63
N TYR A 96 4.50 6.53 3.57
CA TYR A 96 5.08 5.47 2.75
C TYR A 96 4.79 5.65 1.25
N TRP A 97 3.73 6.36 0.89
CA TRP A 97 3.55 6.81 -0.49
C TRP A 97 4.66 7.75 -0.92
N HIS A 98 5.02 8.76 -0.11
CA HIS A 98 6.13 9.67 -0.43
C HIS A 98 7.46 8.91 -0.60
N GLN A 99 7.80 8.04 0.36
CA GLN A 99 9.01 7.20 0.26
C GLN A 99 8.98 6.27 -0.96
N GLY A 100 7.82 5.67 -1.25
CA GLY A 100 7.65 4.80 -2.41
C GLY A 100 7.78 5.56 -3.73
N LYS A 101 7.24 6.78 -3.78
CA LYS A 101 7.31 7.66 -4.96
C LYS A 101 8.74 8.09 -5.25
N GLU A 102 9.49 8.47 -4.22
CA GLU A 102 10.91 8.80 -4.34
C GLU A 102 11.71 7.62 -4.89
N LYS A 103 11.56 6.42 -4.31
CA LYS A 103 12.18 5.18 -4.83
C LYS A 103 11.84 4.93 -6.29
N HIS A 104 10.58 5.16 -6.68
CA HIS A 104 10.12 4.96 -8.05
C HIS A 104 10.78 5.92 -9.04
N GLU A 105 10.85 7.21 -8.72
CA GLU A 105 11.47 8.20 -9.59
C GLU A 105 12.99 8.03 -9.69
N LEU A 106 13.66 7.68 -8.60
CA LEU A 106 15.09 7.34 -8.62
C LEU A 106 15.35 6.15 -9.55
N ALA A 107 14.57 5.07 -9.43
CA ALA A 107 14.71 3.90 -10.30
C ALA A 107 14.47 4.24 -11.78
N LYS A 108 13.49 5.11 -12.10
CA LYS A 108 13.26 5.56 -13.48
C LYS A 108 14.43 6.37 -14.05
N LYS A 109 15.02 7.25 -13.24
CA LYS A 109 16.19 8.04 -13.65
C LYS A 109 17.38 7.13 -13.97
N SER A 110 17.71 6.20 -13.07
CA SER A 110 18.80 5.25 -13.29
C SER A 110 18.59 4.36 -14.51
N LEU A 111 17.36 3.90 -14.77
CA LEU A 111 17.02 3.16 -15.99
C LEU A 111 17.24 3.98 -17.25
N LYS A 112 16.84 5.26 -17.25
CA LYS A 112 17.03 6.14 -18.40
C LYS A 112 18.51 6.38 -18.68
N GLU A 113 19.31 6.64 -17.65
CA GLU A 113 20.76 6.83 -17.77
C GLU A 113 21.49 5.57 -18.25
N ALA A 114 21.03 4.38 -17.85
CA ALA A 114 21.60 3.11 -18.31
C ALA A 114 21.28 2.79 -19.78
N VAL A 115 20.15 3.26 -20.30
CA VAL A 115 19.77 3.09 -21.72
C VAL A 115 20.43 4.13 -22.63
N SER A 116 20.85 5.27 -22.09
CA SER A 116 21.55 6.33 -22.82
C SER A 116 23.08 6.15 -22.88
N LYS A 117 23.63 5.08 -22.27
CA LYS A 117 25.03 4.67 -22.39
C LYS A 117 25.13 3.44 -23.30
#